data_AF-R7ZJ69-F1
#
_entry.id   AF-R7ZJ69-F1
#
_cell.length_a   1.000
_cell.length_b   1.000
_cell.length_c   1.000
_cell.angle_alpha   90.00
_cell.angle_beta   90.00
_cell.angle_gamma   90.00
#
_symmetry.space_group_name_H-M   'P 1'
#
loop_
_entity.id
_entity.type
_entity.pdbx_description
1 polymer ?
#
loop_
_entity_poly.entity_id
_entity_poly.type
_entity_poly.pdbx_seq_one_letter_code
_entity_poly.pdbx_strand_id
1 'polypeptide(L)' 'MNITKKIKLLLVENEMTATQLAKKMDTTQSNLSKKMKNESYTVSDLEKIAEVLNLELVIDFKMKK' A
#
# COMPACT_ATOMS: atom_id res chain seq x y z
N MET A 1 -4.14 8.29 -11.28
CA MET A 1 -4.62 7.14 -10.47
C MET A 1 -4.25 7.41 -9.03
N ASN A 2 -5.14 7.09 -8.08
CA ASN A 2 -4.84 7.29 -6.66
C ASN A 2 -4.03 6.10 -6.09
N ILE A 3 -3.14 6.34 -5.11
CA ILE A 3 -2.35 5.30 -4.43
C ILE A 3 -3.25 4.18 -3.89
N THR A 4 -4.37 4.51 -3.22
CA THR A 4 -5.31 3.50 -2.71
C THR A 4 -5.88 2.61 -3.81
N LYS A 5 -6.19 3.19 -4.99
CA LYS A 5 -6.67 2.41 -6.14
C LYS A 5 -5.58 1.47 -6.66
N LYS A 6 -4.31 1.90 -6.68
CA LYS A 6 -3.17 1.04 -7.07
C LYS A 6 -3.05 -0.14 -6.11
N ILE A 7 -3.05 0.12 -4.80
CA ILE A 7 -2.93 -0.92 -3.77
C ILE A 7 -4.08 -1.93 -3.92
N LYS A 8 -5.32 -1.48 -4.13
CA LYS A 8 -6.46 -2.38 -4.34
C LYS A 8 -6.30 -3.27 -5.58
N LEU A 9 -5.77 -2.72 -6.69
CA LEU A 9 -5.50 -3.51 -7.88
C LEU A 9 -4.43 -4.57 -7.62
N LEU A 10 -3.32 -4.18 -6.98
CA LEU A 10 -2.24 -5.11 -6.62
C LEU A 10 -2.72 -6.23 -5.71
N LEU A 11 -3.61 -5.91 -4.76
CA LEU A 11 -4.23 -6.92 -3.89
C LEU A 11 -5.06 -7.95 -4.68
N VAL A 12 -5.81 -7.51 -5.69
CA VAL A 12 -6.56 -8.42 -6.58
C VAL A 12 -5.61 -9.27 -7.42
N GLU A 13 -4.56 -8.68 -7.98
CA GLU A 13 -3.54 -9.39 -8.78
C GLU A 13 -2.78 -10.47 -7.96
N ASN A 14 -2.66 -10.28 -6.65
CA ASN A 14 -1.98 -11.20 -5.73
C ASN A 14 -2.95 -12.09 -4.94
N GLU A 15 -4.24 -12.13 -5.31
CA GLU A 15 -5.29 -12.89 -4.60
C GLU A 15 -5.30 -12.63 -3.07
N MET A 16 -4.98 -11.41 -2.67
CA MET A 16 -4.80 -11.01 -1.28
C MET A 16 -5.89 -10.04 -0.83
N THR A 17 -6.47 -10.29 0.33
CA THR A 17 -7.43 -9.38 0.95
C THR A 17 -6.73 -8.26 1.72
N ALA A 18 -7.40 -7.11 1.88
CA ALA A 18 -6.90 -6.03 2.74
C ALA A 18 -6.69 -6.49 4.20
N THR A 19 -7.47 -7.45 4.69
CA THR A 19 -7.30 -8.02 6.03
C THR A 19 -6.01 -8.84 6.13
N GLN A 20 -5.67 -9.63 5.11
CA GLN A 20 -4.41 -10.37 5.06
C GLN A 20 -3.22 -9.41 4.95
N LEU A 21 -3.33 -8.36 4.14
CA LEU A 21 -2.32 -7.31 4.06
C LEU A 21 -2.09 -6.66 5.43
N ALA A 22 -3.15 -6.26 6.13
CA ALA A 22 -3.04 -5.67 7.47
C ALA A 22 -2.31 -6.59 8.44
N LYS A 23 -2.66 -7.90 8.47
CA LYS A 23 -1.98 -8.90 9.30
C LYS A 23 -0.49 -9.02 8.96
N LYS A 24 -0.14 -9.06 7.67
CA LYS A 24 1.25 -9.19 7.21
C LYS A 24 2.07 -7.92 7.46
N MET A 25 1.43 -6.74 7.46
CA MET A 25 2.05 -5.46 7.82
C MET A 25 2.17 -5.24 9.34
N ASP A 26 1.79 -6.24 10.16
CA ASP A 26 1.69 -6.13 11.63
C ASP A 26 0.84 -4.93 12.07
N THR A 27 -0.33 -4.78 11.46
CA THR A 27 -1.27 -3.70 11.79
C THR A 27 -2.72 -4.18 11.84
N THR A 28 -3.58 -3.36 12.43
CA THR A 28 -5.01 -3.68 12.49
C THR A 28 -5.71 -3.36 11.17
N GLN A 29 -6.72 -4.15 10.81
CA GLN A 29 -7.56 -3.88 9.64
C GLN A 29 -8.19 -2.48 9.70
N SER A 30 -8.58 -2.01 10.90
CA SER A 30 -9.13 -0.67 11.11
C SER A 30 -8.12 0.43 10.79
N ASN A 31 -6.86 0.27 11.22
CA ASN A 31 -5.79 1.21 10.90
C ASN A 31 -5.52 1.26 9.40
N LEU A 32 -5.38 0.10 8.74
CA LEU A 32 -5.17 0.05 7.29
C LEU A 32 -6.36 0.66 6.53
N SER A 33 -7.59 0.40 6.96
CA SER A 33 -8.80 0.97 6.35
C SER A 33 -8.85 2.49 6.49
N LYS A 34 -8.46 3.04 7.64
CA LYS A 34 -8.33 4.49 7.84
C LYS A 34 -7.28 5.09 6.91
N LYS A 35 -6.10 4.46 6.79
CA LYS A 35 -5.05 4.88 5.85
C LYS A 35 -5.52 4.84 4.40
N MET A 36 -6.24 3.80 3.99
CA MET A 36 -6.84 3.69 2.65
C MET A 36 -7.88 4.77 2.37
N LYS A 37 -8.72 5.11 3.36
CA LYS A 37 -9.76 6.14 3.23
C LYS A 37 -9.16 7.54 3.13
N ASN A 38 -8.17 7.84 3.96
CA ASN A 38 -7.59 9.18 4.09
C ASN A 38 -6.34 9.39 3.22
N GLU A 39 -5.88 8.33 2.55
CA GLU A 39 -4.63 8.30 1.79
C GLU A 39 -3.39 8.73 2.61
N SER A 40 -3.45 8.52 3.91
CA SER A 40 -2.42 8.91 4.87
C SER A 40 -1.33 7.84 4.97
N TYR A 41 -0.78 7.43 3.83
CA TYR A 41 0.34 6.50 3.74
C TYR A 41 1.66 7.21 3.96
N THR A 42 2.49 6.67 4.84
CA THR A 42 3.90 7.02 4.94
C THR A 42 4.70 6.24 3.90
N VAL A 43 5.91 6.70 3.59
CA VAL A 43 6.83 5.92 2.73
C VAL A 43 7.04 4.51 3.29
N SER A 44 7.23 4.38 4.61
CA SER A 44 7.35 3.07 5.27
C SER A 44 6.12 2.17 5.11
N ASP A 45 4.90 2.73 5.08
CA ASP A 45 3.71 1.93 4.77
C ASP A 45 3.79 1.37 3.35
N LEU A 46 4.22 2.17 2.38
CA LEU A 46 4.33 1.76 0.98
C LEU A 46 5.42 0.71 0.77
N GLU A 47 6.57 0.87 1.46
CA GLU A 47 7.66 -0.11 1.45
C GLU A 47 7.20 -1.46 2.00
N LYS A 48 6.50 -1.47 3.15
CA LYS A 48 5.95 -2.69 3.73
C LYS A 48 4.92 -3.36 2.82
N ILE A 49 4.07 -2.57 2.15
CA ILE A 49 3.11 -3.13 1.19
C ILE A 49 3.85 -3.79 0.03
N ALA A 50 4.90 -3.16 -0.49
CA ALA A 50 5.73 -3.72 -1.55
C ALA A 50 6.41 -5.02 -1.10
N GLU A 51 7.02 -5.04 0.08
CA GLU A 51 7.63 -6.23 0.68
C GLU A 51 6.64 -7.39 0.82
N VAL A 52 5.45 -7.12 1.37
CA VAL A 52 4.40 -8.13 1.56
C VAL A 52 3.91 -8.72 0.23
N LEU A 53 3.90 -7.92 -0.82
CA LEU A 53 3.48 -8.32 -2.16
C LEU A 53 4.64 -8.80 -3.04
N ASN A 54 5.86 -8.87 -2.50
CA ASN A 54 7.08 -9.21 -3.23
C ASN A 54 7.29 -8.32 -4.48
N LEU A 55 7.14 -7.01 -4.28
CA LEU A 55 7.29 -5.96 -5.29
C LEU A 55 8.40 -4.99 -4.89
N GLU A 56 8.90 -4.26 -5.88
CA GLU A 56 9.84 -3.16 -5.69
C GLU A 56 9.09 -1.81 -5.66
N LEU A 57 9.33 -0.99 -4.64
CA LEU A 57 8.80 0.37 -4.57
C LEU A 57 9.78 1.35 -5.23
N VAL A 58 9.32 2.03 -6.29
CA VAL A 58 10.08 3.09 -6.96
C VAL A 58 9.47 4.45 -6.65
N ILE A 59 10.22 5.31 -5.94
CA ILE A 59 9.88 6.72 -5.71
C ILE A 59 10.88 7.59 -6.48
N ASP A 60 10.37 8.37 -7.43
CA ASP A 60 11.18 9.22 -8.31
C ASP A 60 10.77 10.70 -8.17
N PHE A 61 11.77 11.58 -8.13
CA PHE A 61 11.57 13.04 -8.09
C PHE A 61 12.05 13.63 -9.41
N LYS A 62 11.15 14.34 -10.09
CA LYS A 62 11.49 15.04 -11.34
C LYS A 62 11.69 16.52 -11.09
N MET A 63 12.77 17.06 -11.65
CA MET A 63 13.04 18.49 -11.64
C MET A 63 11.87 19.24 -12.29
N LYS A 64 11.36 20.26 -11.60
CA LYS A 64 10.41 21.20 -12.19
C LYS A 64 11.17 22.04 -13.22
N LYS A 65 10.78 21.94 -14.49
CA LYS A 65 11.15 22.89 -15.53
C LYS A 65 10.19 24.06 -15.53
#